data_AF-A0A2C1YYG1-F1
#
_entry.id   AF-A0A2C1YYG1-F1
#
_cell.length_a   1.000
_cell.length_b   1.000
_cell.length_c   1.000
_cell.angle_alpha   90.00
_cell.angle_beta   90.00
_cell.angle_gamma   90.00
#
_symmetry.space_group_name_H-M   'P 1'
#
loop_
_entity.id
_entity.type
_entity.pdbx_description
1 polymer ?
#
loop_
_entity_poly.entity_id
_entity_poly.type
_entity_poly.pdbx_seq_one_letter_code
_entity_poly.pdbx_strand_id
1 'polypeptide(L)'
;MIVGLIFALIAGSLVSLQNIFNSKVNERAGSWATTTLVLGLGFLASLTMGLIFEGGKLFQLHGMKPWYWMSGVIGVGVVTCIVQGIKRLGPTIAVSIALISQLGFALWWDSMGFLGLDKVPFTFKHLLGVLVIVAGIVVFKFGGGKESQEKSRMIQNGLKHLGRN
;
A
#
# COMPACT_ATOMS: atom_id res chain seq x y z
N MET A 1 3.49 -21.10 -10.26
CA MET A 1 2.19 -20.38 -10.12
C MET A 1 1.70 -20.37 -8.67
N ILE A 2 1.45 -21.53 -8.03
CA ILE A 2 0.88 -21.61 -6.67
C ILE A 2 1.75 -20.92 -5.61
N VAL A 3 3.07 -21.16 -5.61
CA VAL A 3 4.00 -20.52 -4.66
C VAL A 3 3.95 -18.99 -4.75
N GLY A 4 3.90 -18.43 -5.96
CA GLY A 4 3.78 -16.99 -6.18
C GLY A 4 2.47 -16.42 -5.62
N LEU A 5 1.36 -17.16 -5.76
CA LEU A 5 0.07 -16.77 -5.18
C LEU A 5 0.12 -16.73 -3.66
N ILE A 6 0.76 -17.71 -3.02
CA ILE A 6 0.96 -17.74 -1.56
C ILE A 6 1.78 -16.52 -1.11
N PHE A 7 2.90 -16.22 -1.78
CA PHE A 7 3.69 -15.04 -1.46
C PHE A 7 2.91 -13.73 -1.64
N ALA A 8 2.09 -13.60 -2.68
CA ALA A 8 1.26 -12.42 -2.88
C ALA A 8 0.23 -12.22 -1.76
N LEU A 9 -0.40 -13.30 -1.28
CA LEU A 9 -1.34 -13.26 -0.15
C LEU A 9 -0.64 -12.86 1.16
N ILE A 10 0.53 -13.44 1.42
CA ILE A 10 1.36 -13.09 2.58
C ILE A 10 1.78 -11.61 2.49
N ALA A 11 2.23 -11.15 1.33
CA ALA A 11 2.61 -9.76 1.11
C ALA A 11 1.47 -8.80 1.41
N GLY A 12 0.25 -9.07 0.92
CA GLY A 12 -0.93 -8.26 1.24
C GLY A 12 -1.23 -8.19 2.74
N SER A 13 -1.10 -9.33 3.43
CA SER A 13 -1.30 -9.42 4.88
C SER A 13 -0.24 -8.59 5.65
N LEU A 14 1.02 -8.70 5.26
CA LEU A 14 2.13 -7.95 5.85
C LEU A 14 2.03 -6.45 5.59
N VAL A 15 1.60 -6.03 4.39
CA VAL A 15 1.38 -4.61 4.07
C VAL A 15 0.28 -4.02 4.95
N SER A 16 -0.81 -4.75 5.19
CA SER A 16 -1.86 -4.32 6.11
C SER A 16 -1.32 -4.10 7.53
N LEU A 17 -0.54 -5.07 8.04
CA LEU A 17 0.07 -4.97 9.37
C LEU A 17 1.08 -3.81 9.45
N GLN A 18 1.91 -3.62 8.43
CA GLN A 18 2.84 -2.51 8.33
C GLN A 18 2.09 -1.16 8.37
N ASN A 19 0.97 -1.02 7.67
CA ASN A 19 0.16 0.20 7.70
C ASN A 19 -0.36 0.52 9.12
N ILE A 20 -0.77 -0.50 9.89
CA ILE A 20 -1.17 -0.32 11.30
C ILE A 20 0.00 0.19 12.13
N PHE A 21 1.16 -0.46 12.05
CA PHE A 21 2.35 -0.03 12.77
C PHE A 21 2.76 1.39 12.39
N ASN A 22 2.83 1.69 11.09
CA ASN A 22 3.22 3.00 10.58
C ASN A 22 2.25 4.09 11.06
N SER A 23 0.94 3.82 11.06
CA SER A 23 -0.04 4.76 11.61
C SER A 23 0.21 5.04 13.09
N LYS A 24 0.51 4.01 13.88
CA LYS A 24 0.79 4.16 15.32
C LYS A 24 2.10 4.86 15.63
N VAL A 25 3.13 4.64 14.84
CA VAL A 25 4.38 5.40 14.95
C VAL A 25 4.13 6.85 14.53
N ASN A 26 3.37 7.09 13.47
CA ASN A 26 3.07 8.44 12.99
C ASN A 26 2.25 9.27 13.98
N GLU A 27 1.30 8.64 14.69
CA GLU A 27 0.54 9.28 15.78
C GLU A 27 1.47 9.80 16.90
N ARG A 28 2.60 9.12 17.16
CA ARG A 28 3.48 9.41 18.31
C ARG A 28 4.75 10.20 17.95
N ALA A 29 5.32 9.94 16.78
CA ALA A 29 6.64 10.43 16.37
C ALA A 29 6.61 11.23 15.05
N GLY A 30 5.46 11.26 14.36
CA GLY A 30 5.27 11.98 13.10
C GLY A 30 5.75 11.23 11.85
N SER A 31 5.46 11.82 10.68
CA SER A 31 5.55 11.14 9.39
C SER A 31 7.00 10.86 8.96
N TRP A 32 7.90 11.80 9.23
CA TRP A 32 9.32 11.65 8.89
C TRP A 32 9.98 10.59 9.76
N ALA A 33 9.76 10.59 11.07
CA ALA A 33 10.27 9.54 11.96
C ALA A 33 9.72 8.16 11.58
N THR A 34 8.43 8.07 11.24
CA THR A 34 7.82 6.81 10.76
C THR A 34 8.53 6.31 9.51
N THR A 35 8.73 7.18 8.53
CA THR A 35 9.35 6.82 7.25
C THR A 35 10.80 6.37 7.44
N THR A 36 11.58 7.10 8.25
CA THR A 36 12.95 6.74 8.61
C THR A 36 13.02 5.40 9.33
N LEU A 37 12.13 5.16 10.31
CA LEU A 37 12.13 3.90 11.07
C LEU A 37 11.76 2.70 10.19
N VAL A 38 10.72 2.82 9.36
CA VAL A 38 10.26 1.73 8.51
C VAL A 38 11.30 1.35 7.46
N LEU A 39 11.86 2.34 6.77
CA LEU A 39 12.88 2.10 5.75
C LEU A 39 14.20 1.66 6.39
N GLY A 40 14.57 2.23 7.54
CA GLY A 40 15.78 1.84 8.27
C GLY A 40 15.72 0.42 8.82
N LEU A 41 14.62 0.04 9.48
CA LEU A 41 14.42 -1.33 9.97
C LEU A 41 14.28 -2.33 8.82
N GLY A 42 13.59 -1.94 7.74
CA GLY A 42 13.49 -2.74 6.52
C GLY A 42 14.86 -2.98 5.89
N PHE A 43 15.69 -1.95 5.78
CA PHE A 43 17.08 -2.05 5.33
C PHE A 43 17.88 -3.01 6.21
N LEU A 44 17.87 -2.82 7.53
CA LEU A 44 18.60 -3.69 8.46
C LEU A 44 18.15 -5.16 8.35
N ALA A 45 16.84 -5.41 8.29
CA ALA A 45 16.30 -6.75 8.14
C ALA A 45 16.68 -7.40 6.79
N SER A 46 16.63 -6.62 5.70
CA SER A 46 17.04 -7.11 4.38
C SER A 46 18.55 -7.38 4.30
N LEU A 47 19.36 -6.54 4.94
CA LEU A 47 20.81 -6.69 4.99
C LEU A 47 21.20 -7.93 5.79
N THR A 48 20.61 -8.15 6.96
CA THR A 48 20.89 -9.33 7.78
C THR A 48 20.47 -10.61 7.08
N MET A 49 19.26 -10.67 6.52
CA MET A 49 18.80 -11.83 5.75
C MET A 49 19.67 -12.07 4.50
N GLY A 50 20.00 -11.01 3.76
CA GLY A 50 20.87 -11.10 2.59
C GLY A 50 22.26 -11.64 2.94
N LEU A 51 22.85 -11.20 4.04
CA LEU A 51 24.14 -11.71 4.50
C LEU A 51 24.07 -13.19 4.92
N ILE A 52 22.95 -13.63 5.51
CA ILE A 52 22.76 -15.03 5.92
C ILE A 52 22.58 -15.96 4.71
N PHE A 53 21.75 -15.57 3.75
CA PHE A 53 21.36 -16.45 2.64
C PHE A 53 22.24 -16.30 1.39
N GLU A 54 22.75 -15.09 1.11
CA GLU A 54 23.51 -14.77 -0.10
C GLU A 54 24.99 -14.47 0.18
N GLY A 55 25.32 -14.10 1.42
CA GLY A 55 26.69 -13.78 1.84
C GLY A 55 27.30 -12.63 1.03
N GLY A 56 28.51 -12.84 0.51
CA GLY A 56 29.22 -11.84 -0.29
C GLY A 56 28.55 -11.50 -1.63
N LYS A 57 27.64 -12.35 -2.13
CA LYS A 57 26.91 -12.07 -3.38
C LYS A 57 25.98 -10.86 -3.26
N LEU A 58 25.54 -10.53 -2.05
CA LEU A 58 24.71 -9.36 -1.77
C LEU A 58 25.34 -8.04 -2.27
N PHE A 59 26.67 -7.96 -2.28
CA PHE A 59 27.42 -6.76 -2.69
C PHE A 59 27.84 -6.79 -4.16
N GLN A 60 27.45 -7.80 -4.93
CA GLN A 60 27.78 -7.89 -6.35
C GLN A 60 26.81 -7.04 -7.18
N LEU A 61 27.00 -5.72 -7.15
CA LEU A 61 26.15 -4.73 -7.81
C LEU A 61 26.55 -4.42 -9.27
N HIS A 62 27.24 -5.34 -9.95
CA HIS A 62 27.73 -5.15 -11.31
C HIS A 62 26.56 -5.02 -12.31
N GLY A 63 26.66 -4.08 -13.25
CA GLY A 63 25.66 -3.88 -14.30
C GLY A 63 24.39 -3.13 -13.85
N MET A 64 24.37 -2.56 -12.64
CA MET A 64 23.27 -1.70 -12.21
C MET A 64 23.19 -0.42 -13.04
N LYS A 65 21.98 -0.12 -13.53
CA LYS A 65 21.69 1.12 -14.25
C LYS A 65 21.45 2.27 -13.26
N PRO A 66 21.86 3.51 -13.57
CA PRO A 66 21.76 4.65 -12.64
C PRO A 66 20.36 4.88 -12.05
N TRP A 67 19.30 4.60 -12.80
CA TRP A 67 17.93 4.79 -12.31
C TRP A 67 17.46 3.75 -11.28
N TYR A 68 18.13 2.59 -11.17
CA TYR A 68 17.79 1.58 -10.14
C TYR A 68 17.96 2.13 -8.73
N TRP A 69 18.93 3.02 -8.55
CA TRP A 69 19.23 3.68 -7.28
C TRP A 69 18.11 4.63 -6.83
N MET A 70 17.23 5.08 -7.74
CA MET A 70 16.10 5.93 -7.39
C MET A 70 15.01 5.19 -6.61
N SER A 71 15.00 3.86 -6.63
CA SER A 71 13.99 3.04 -5.94
C SER A 71 13.90 3.34 -4.44
N GLY A 72 15.03 3.57 -3.77
CA GLY A 72 15.06 3.93 -2.35
C GLY A 72 14.35 5.27 -2.06
N VAL A 73 14.54 6.26 -2.93
CA VAL A 73 13.86 7.57 -2.82
C VAL A 73 12.36 7.43 -3.08
N ILE A 74 11.96 6.59 -4.03
CA ILE A 74 10.55 6.28 -4.28
C ILE A 74 9.92 5.64 -3.02
N GLY A 75 10.64 4.77 -2.32
CA GLY A 75 10.20 4.17 -1.05
C GLY A 75 9.84 5.22 0.03
N VAL A 76 10.64 6.28 0.16
CA VAL A 76 10.34 7.41 1.06
C VAL A 76 9.01 8.06 0.70
N GLY A 77 8.79 8.30 -0.61
CA GLY A 77 7.53 8.84 -1.12
C GLY A 77 6.34 7.92 -0.83
N VAL A 78 6.48 6.62 -1.07
CA VAL A 78 5.42 5.63 -0.84
C VAL A 78 4.98 5.60 0.62
N VAL A 79 5.92 5.47 1.56
CA VAL A 79 5.59 5.40 3.00
C VAL A 79 4.98 6.72 3.47
N THR A 80 5.55 7.86 3.09
CA THR A 80 5.03 9.17 3.47
C THR A 80 3.61 9.38 2.95
N CYS A 81 3.36 9.11 1.67
CA CYS A 81 2.05 9.28 1.06
C CYS A 81 0.99 8.37 1.67
N ILE A 82 1.30 7.08 1.90
CA ILE A 82 0.30 6.17 2.48
C ILE A 82 0.00 6.53 3.93
N VAL A 83 1.02 6.84 4.74
CA VAL A 83 0.85 7.23 6.15
C VAL A 83 0.02 8.51 6.27
N GLN A 84 0.29 9.51 5.43
CA GLN A 84 -0.49 10.75 5.41
C GLN A 84 -1.89 10.54 4.85
N GLY A 85 -2.04 9.68 3.85
CA GLY A 85 -3.35 9.24 3.34
C GLY A 85 -4.20 8.61 4.43
N ILE A 86 -3.63 7.65 5.17
CA ILE A 86 -4.30 6.97 6.29
C ILE A 86 -4.70 7.97 7.37
N LYS A 87 -3.80 8.90 7.73
CA LYS A 87 -4.08 9.93 8.75
C LYS A 87 -5.25 10.84 8.36
N ARG A 88 -5.41 11.16 7.07
CA ARG A 88 -6.41 12.13 6.57
C ARG A 88 -7.74 11.49 6.14
N LEU A 89 -7.70 10.27 5.61
CA LEU A 89 -8.84 9.60 4.99
C LEU A 89 -9.29 8.35 5.76
N GLY A 90 -8.53 7.93 6.77
CA GLY A 90 -8.67 6.62 7.40
C GLY A 90 -8.04 5.50 6.55
N PRO A 91 -7.74 4.35 7.19
CA PRO A 91 -6.98 3.27 6.57
C PRO A 91 -7.67 2.67 5.35
N THR A 92 -8.97 2.38 5.45
CA THR A 92 -9.74 1.73 4.38
C THR A 92 -9.77 2.56 3.10
N ILE A 93 -10.03 3.88 3.21
CA ILE A 93 -10.14 4.77 2.05
C ILE A 93 -8.76 4.98 1.42
N ALA A 94 -7.74 5.27 2.24
CA ALA A 94 -6.39 5.51 1.74
C ALA A 94 -5.81 4.30 0.98
N VAL A 95 -5.92 3.10 1.56
CA VAL A 95 -5.42 1.87 0.93
C VAL A 95 -6.22 1.54 -0.33
N SER A 96 -7.54 1.71 -0.32
CA SER A 96 -8.38 1.47 -1.50
C SER A 96 -7.98 2.36 -2.68
N ILE A 97 -7.79 3.66 -2.44
CA ILE A 97 -7.34 4.60 -3.48
C ILE A 97 -5.93 4.24 -3.97
N ALA A 98 -5.03 3.86 -3.05
CA ALA A 98 -3.68 3.43 -3.41
C ALA A 98 -3.71 2.20 -4.33
N LEU A 99 -4.53 1.18 -4.04
CA LEU A 99 -4.67 -0.02 -4.87
C LEU A 99 -5.23 0.30 -6.26
N ILE A 100 -6.27 1.14 -6.34
CA ILE A 100 -6.83 1.59 -7.63
C ILE A 100 -5.76 2.32 -8.46
N SER A 101 -5.03 3.24 -7.83
CA SER A 101 -3.95 3.99 -8.48
C SER A 101 -2.85 3.04 -8.97
N GLN A 102 -2.40 2.10 -8.13
CA GLN A 102 -1.38 1.12 -8.47
C GLN A 102 -1.76 0.28 -9.68
N LEU A 103 -2.99 -0.21 -9.78
CA LEU A 103 -3.45 -0.97 -10.94
C LEU A 103 -3.51 -0.13 -12.22
N GLY A 104 -3.98 1.12 -12.13
CA GLY A 104 -4.00 2.04 -13.27
C GLY A 104 -2.59 2.36 -13.78
N PHE A 105 -1.66 2.67 -12.87
CA PHE A 105 -0.27 2.93 -13.22
C PHE A 105 0.48 1.67 -13.68
N ALA A 106 0.16 0.48 -13.15
CA ALA A 106 0.73 -0.77 -13.64
C ALA A 106 0.37 -1.00 -15.11
N LEU A 107 -0.91 -0.87 -15.47
CA LEU A 107 -1.34 -0.96 -16.87
C LEU A 107 -0.66 0.08 -17.76
N TRP A 108 -0.55 1.32 -17.28
CA TRP A 108 0.11 2.39 -18.01
C TRP A 108 1.58 2.04 -18.28
N TRP A 109 2.30 1.61 -17.24
CA TRP A 109 3.72 1.33 -17.31
C TRP A 109 4.04 0.11 -18.19
N ASP A 110 3.28 -0.98 -18.01
CA ASP A 110 3.42 -2.22 -18.78
C ASP A 110 3.12 -2.00 -20.27
N SER A 111 2.16 -1.12 -20.58
CA SER A 111 1.78 -0.80 -21.96
C SER A 111 2.80 0.07 -22.68
N MET A 112 3.50 0.95 -21.96
CA MET A 112 4.54 1.81 -22.54
C MET A 112 5.89 1.09 -22.65
N GLY A 113 6.14 0.04 -21.86
CA GLY A 113 7.43 -0.65 -21.81
C GLY A 113 8.57 0.21 -21.25
N PHE A 114 8.23 1.24 -20.47
CA PHE A 114 9.24 2.12 -19.87
C PHE A 114 10.06 1.37 -18.82
N LEU A 115 11.29 1.84 -18.56
CA LEU A 115 12.26 1.26 -17.59
C LEU A 115 12.76 -0.17 -17.91
N GLY A 116 12.64 -0.61 -19.17
CA GLY A 116 13.11 -1.93 -19.60
C GLY A 116 12.16 -3.07 -19.25
N LEU A 117 10.88 -2.75 -19.05
CA LEU A 117 9.82 -3.75 -18.97
C LEU A 117 9.47 -4.26 -20.36
N ASP A 118 9.22 -5.57 -20.45
CA ASP A 118 8.68 -6.17 -21.67
C ASP A 118 7.32 -5.55 -21.97
N LYS A 119 7.19 -4.94 -23.14
CA LYS A 119 5.98 -4.23 -23.54
C LYS A 119 4.82 -5.23 -23.61
N VAL A 120 3.89 -5.13 -22.67
CA VAL A 120 2.67 -5.94 -22.70
C VAL A 120 1.66 -5.21 -23.57
N PRO A 121 1.18 -5.80 -24.68
CA PRO A 121 0.20 -5.14 -25.52
C PRO A 121 -1.08 -4.91 -24.71
N PHE A 122 -1.46 -3.64 -24.59
CA PHE A 122 -2.71 -3.27 -23.96
C PHE A 122 -3.88 -3.91 -24.71
N THR A 123 -4.72 -4.66 -24.00
CA THR A 123 -5.92 -5.25 -24.58
C THR A 123 -7.15 -4.78 -23.83
N PHE A 124 -8.29 -4.78 -24.50
CA PHE A 124 -9.57 -4.42 -23.89
C PHE A 124 -9.93 -5.31 -22.68
N LYS A 125 -9.42 -6.55 -22.65
CA LYS A 125 -9.60 -7.47 -21.51
C LYS A 125 -8.87 -6.99 -20.25
N HIS A 126 -7.66 -6.44 -20.39
CA HIS A 126 -6.91 -5.86 -19.26
C HIS A 126 -7.64 -4.65 -18.67
N LEU A 127 -8.16 -3.78 -19.54
CA LEU A 127 -8.96 -2.63 -19.13
C LEU A 127 -10.22 -3.08 -18.36
N LEU A 128 -10.95 -4.05 -18.91
CA LEU A 128 -12.16 -4.58 -18.27
C LEU A 128 -11.86 -5.22 -16.92
N GLY A 129 -10.78 -6.00 -16.81
CA GLY A 129 -10.35 -6.60 -15.55
C GLY A 129 -10.05 -5.57 -14.47
N VAL A 130 -9.31 -4.50 -14.81
CA VAL A 130 -9.05 -3.40 -13.88
C VAL A 130 -10.34 -2.66 -13.51
N LEU A 131 -11.22 -2.38 -14.47
CA LEU A 131 -12.51 -1.75 -14.19
C LEU A 131 -13.36 -2.59 -13.20
N VAL A 132 -13.35 -3.92 -13.33
CA VAL A 132 -14.05 -4.82 -12.40
C VAL A 132 -13.45 -4.73 -10.99
N ILE A 133 -12.12 -4.73 -10.87
CA ILE A 133 -11.46 -4.60 -9.56
C ILE A 133 -11.77 -3.23 -8.92
N VAL A 134 -11.67 -2.15 -9.71
CA VAL A 134 -11.99 -0.79 -9.25
C VAL A 134 -13.44 -0.70 -8.82
N ALA A 135 -14.38 -1.25 -9.61
CA ALA A 135 -15.79 -1.30 -9.25
C ALA A 135 -16.02 -2.09 -7.94
N GLY A 136 -15.35 -3.23 -7.77
CA GLY A 136 -15.39 -4.03 -6.54
C GLY A 136 -14.91 -3.23 -5.32
N ILE A 137 -13.80 -2.51 -5.44
CA ILE A 137 -13.28 -1.64 -4.37
C ILE A 137 -14.26 -0.51 -4.03
N VAL A 138 -14.86 0.12 -5.06
CA VAL A 138 -15.87 1.17 -4.89
C VAL A 138 -17.10 0.61 -4.16
N VAL A 139 -17.63 -0.54 -4.60
CA VAL A 139 -18.78 -1.19 -3.96
C VAL A 139 -18.46 -1.57 -2.51
N PHE A 140 -17.31 -2.17 -2.23
CA PHE A 140 -16.89 -2.50 -0.88
C PHE A 140 -16.88 -1.27 0.04
N LYS A 141 -16.33 -0.15 -0.45
CA LYS A 141 -16.24 1.10 0.32
C LYS A 141 -17.60 1.77 0.52
N PHE A 142 -18.45 1.84 -0.49
CA PHE A 142 -19.74 2.54 -0.40
C PHE A 142 -20.90 1.66 0.12
N GLY A 143 -20.77 0.34 0.03
CA GLY A 143 -21.74 -0.63 0.56
C GLY A 143 -21.72 -0.74 2.08
N GLY A 144 -20.54 -0.76 2.71
CA GLY A 144 -20.42 -0.89 4.18
C GLY A 144 -20.45 0.44 4.96
N GLY A 145 -20.19 1.57 4.31
CA GLY A 145 -20.08 2.88 4.99
C GLY A 145 -21.39 3.46 5.52
N LYS A 146 -22.53 3.10 4.92
CA LYS A 146 -23.85 3.62 5.33
C LYS A 146 -24.29 3.04 6.68
N GLU A 147 -24.09 1.74 6.88
CA GLU A 147 -24.58 1.02 8.05
C GLU A 147 -23.85 1.41 9.35
N SER A 148 -22.53 1.65 9.28
CA SER A 148 -21.73 2.07 10.43
C SER A 148 -21.97 3.54 10.81
N GLN A 149 -22.13 4.44 9.83
CA GLN A 149 -22.49 5.84 10.11
C GLN A 149 -23.91 6.00 10.66
N GLU A 150 -24.85 5.18 10.19
CA GLU A 150 -26.24 5.20 10.65
C GLU A 150 -26.36 4.69 12.09
N LYS A 151 -25.67 3.60 12.44
CA LYS A 151 -25.57 3.13 13.84
C LYS A 151 -24.95 4.18 14.77
N SER A 152 -23.83 4.81 14.38
CA SER A 152 -23.20 5.85 15.23
C SER A 152 -24.09 7.07 15.43
N ARG A 153 -24.83 7.51 14.39
CA ARG A 153 -25.82 8.61 14.52
C ARG A 153 -26.99 8.22 15.42
N MET A 154 -27.51 7.00 15.31
CA MET A 154 -28.58 6.52 16.18
C MET A 154 -28.15 6.49 17.66
N ILE A 155 -26.93 6.00 17.96
CA ILE A 155 -26.41 5.97 19.33
C ILE A 155 -26.22 7.39 19.88
N GLN A 156 -25.69 8.33 19.08
CA GLN A 156 -25.53 9.73 19.49
C GLN A 156 -26.86 10.43 19.76
N ASN A 157 -27.87 10.17 18.93
CA ASN A 157 -29.20 10.74 19.10
C ASN A 157 -29.92 10.11 20.30
N GLY A 158 -29.79 8.79 20.52
CA GLY A 158 -30.33 8.10 21.69
C GLY A 158 -29.74 8.62 23.01
N LEU A 159 -28.42 8.83 23.07
CA LEU A 159 -27.76 9.42 24.24
C LEU A 159 -28.20 10.87 24.51
N LYS A 160 -28.45 11.67 23.46
CA LYS A 160 -29.00 13.03 23.60
C LYS A 160 -30.42 13.05 24.17
N HIS A 161 -31.21 12.01 23.95
CA HIS A 161 -32.57 11.91 24.48
C HIS A 161 -32.60 11.42 25.93
N LEU A 162 -31.65 10.58 26.35
CA LEU A 162 -31.53 10.09 27.73
C LEU A 162 -30.98 11.14 28.72
N GLY A 163 -30.19 12.12 28.25
CA GLY A 163 -29.66 13.20 29.08
C GLY A 163 -30.57 14.43 29.21
N ARG A 164 -31.83 14.37 28.77
CA ARG A 164 -32.81 15.49 28.81
C ARG A 164 -33.99 15.27 29.77
N ASN A 165 -34.01 14.18 30.54
CA ASN A 165 -34.94 13.94 31.64
C ASN A 165 -34.22 14.04 32.98
#